data_AF-A0AB34VBC6-F1
#
_entry.id   AF-A0AB34VBC6-F1
#
_cell.length_a   1.000
_cell.length_b   1.000
_cell.length_c   1.000
_cell.angle_alpha   90.00
_cell.angle_beta   90.00
_cell.angle_gamma   90.00
#
_symmetry.space_group_name_H-M   'P 1'
#
loop_
_entity.id
_entity.type
_entity.pdbx_description
1 polymer ?
#
loop_
_entity_poly.entity_id
_entity_poly.type
_entity_poly.pdbx_seq_one_letter_code
_entity_poly.pdbx_strand_id
1 'polypeptide(L)' 'MKTTKAHSLEQANELLSKGLAKNVELCFELTTDEFFRFTDHWCDKGAKILKKEHFVVKLKPSASVSDPE' A
#
# COMPACT_ATOMS: atom_id res chain seq x y z
N MET A 1 -11.67 -9.86 -6.07
CA MET A 1 -10.46 -9.41 -5.31
C MET A 1 -10.94 -8.43 -4.25
N LYS A 2 -10.63 -8.67 -2.96
CA LYS A 2 -11.05 -7.78 -1.88
C LYS A 2 -10.06 -6.61 -1.78
N THR A 3 -10.58 -5.39 -1.89
CA THR A 3 -9.82 -4.16 -1.64
C THR A 3 -10.27 -3.61 -0.30
N THR A 4 -9.32 -3.33 0.58
CA THR A 4 -9.59 -2.75 1.89
C THR A 4 -9.41 -1.23 1.80
N LYS A 5 -10.41 -0.48 2.23
CA LYS A 5 -10.31 0.98 2.28
C LYS A 5 -9.51 1.39 3.50
N ALA A 6 -8.54 2.25 3.29
CA ALA A 6 -7.82 2.95 4.34
C ALA A 6 -8.29 4.40 4.37
N HIS A 7 -8.52 4.92 5.57
CA HIS A 7 -8.94 6.30 5.81
C HIS A 7 -7.81 7.17 6.39
N SER A 8 -6.61 6.61 6.55
CA SER A 8 -5.41 7.33 6.96
C SER A 8 -4.16 6.64 6.43
N LEU A 9 -3.05 7.39 6.38
CA LEU A 9 -1.77 6.86 5.93
C LEU A 9 -1.23 5.79 6.89
N GLU A 10 -1.38 5.98 8.20
CA GLU A 10 -1.07 4.96 9.21
C GLU A 10 -1.84 3.67 8.98
N GLN A 11 -3.16 3.76 8.76
CA GLN A 11 -3.99 2.58 8.52
C GLN A 11 -3.60 1.87 7.22
N ALA A 12 -3.31 2.62 6.16
CA ALA A 12 -2.84 2.03 4.92
C ALA A 12 -1.51 1.29 5.12
N ASN A 13 -0.58 1.91 5.84
CA ASN A 13 0.73 1.34 6.13
C ASN A 13 0.63 0.09 7.00
N GLU A 14 -0.24 0.09 8.01
CA GLU A 14 -0.52 -1.06 8.86
C GLU A 14 -1.09 -2.24 8.05
N LEU A 15 -2.09 -1.98 7.21
CA LEU A 15 -2.74 -3.01 6.39
C LEU A 15 -1.76 -3.69 5.41
N LEU A 16 -0.87 -2.89 4.82
CA LEU A 16 0.14 -3.35 3.87
C LEU A 16 1.29 -4.07 4.59
N SER A 17 1.81 -3.51 5.69
CA SER A 17 2.95 -4.06 6.44
C SER A 17 2.62 -5.36 7.16
N LYS A 18 1.43 -5.45 7.77
CA LYS A 18 0.96 -6.69 8.41
C LYS A 18 0.48 -7.73 7.40
N GLY A 19 0.46 -7.40 6.09
CA GLY A 19 -0.05 -8.29 5.04
C GLY A 19 -1.55 -8.60 5.16
N LEU A 20 -2.30 -7.82 5.95
CA LEU A 20 -3.73 -8.01 6.19
C LEU A 20 -4.56 -7.76 4.91
N ALA A 21 -4.05 -6.91 4.02
CA ALA A 21 -4.67 -6.62 2.74
C ALA A 21 -3.64 -6.54 1.61
N LYS A 22 -3.89 -7.27 0.52
CA LYS A 22 -3.07 -7.18 -0.71
C LYS A 22 -3.42 -5.99 -1.60
N ASN A 23 -4.62 -5.42 -1.43
CA ASN A 23 -5.08 -4.26 -2.18
C ASN A 23 -5.66 -3.27 -1.16
N VAL A 24 -5.05 -2.10 -1.05
CA VAL A 24 -5.48 -1.04 -0.13
C VAL A 24 -5.84 0.19 -0.95
N GLU A 25 -7.06 0.69 -0.75
CA GLU A 25 -7.55 1.92 -1.39
C GLU A 25 -7.40 3.09 -0.44
N LEU A 26 -6.73 4.15 -0.88
CA LEU A 26 -6.47 5.37 -0.10
C LEU A 26 -7.69 6.30 -0.20
N CYS A 27 -8.69 6.10 0.66
CA CYS A 27 -9.92 6.89 0.73
C CYS A 27 -9.77 8.13 1.64
N PHE A 28 -8.67 8.85 1.48
CA PHE A 28 -8.37 10.06 2.25
C PHE A 28 -7.48 10.99 1.41
N GLU A 29 -7.46 12.26 1.79
CA GLU A 29 -6.65 13.27 1.12
C GLU A 29 -5.19 13.16 1.57
N LEU A 30 -4.28 13.23 0.60
CA LEU A 30 -2.84 13.21 0.81
C LEU A 30 -2.23 14.41 0.12
N THR A 31 -1.25 15.02 0.76
CA THR A 31 -0.39 15.95 0.05
C THR A 31 0.46 15.21 -0.98
N THR A 32 0.96 15.95 -1.97
CA THR A 32 1.83 15.41 -3.01
C THR A 32 3.08 14.75 -2.40
N ASP A 33 3.72 15.39 -1.43
CA ASP A 33 4.89 14.85 -0.73
C ASP A 33 4.59 13.56 0.03
N GLU A 34 3.48 13.49 0.78
CA GLU A 34 3.09 12.28 1.49
C GLU A 34 2.78 11.14 0.53
N PHE A 35 2.07 11.44 -0.56
CA PHE A 35 1.76 10.44 -1.59
C PHE A 35 3.02 9.88 -2.24
N PHE A 36 3.97 10.74 -2.63
CA PHE A 36 5.21 10.27 -3.25
C PHE A 36 6.04 9.46 -2.25
N ARG A 37 6.23 9.92 -1.02
CA ARG A 37 6.97 9.16 0.01
C ARG A 37 6.33 7.80 0.29
N PHE A 38 5.00 7.76 0.36
CA PHE A 38 4.27 6.53 0.61
C PHE A 38 4.36 5.55 -0.57
N THR A 39 4.12 6.03 -1.78
CA THR A 39 4.15 5.17 -2.96
C THR A 39 5.56 4.71 -3.31
N ASP A 40 6.58 5.54 -3.13
CA ASP A 40 7.99 5.19 -3.29
C ASP A 40 8.39 4.02 -2.38
N HIS A 41 8.09 4.14 -1.07
CA HIS A 41 8.36 3.07 -0.09
C HIS A 41 7.72 1.73 -0.45
N TRP A 42 6.47 1.76 -0.93
CA TRP A 42 5.75 0.52 -1.27
C TRP A 42 6.12 -0.02 -2.65
N CYS A 43 6.44 0.85 -3.62
CA CYS A 43 6.95 0.45 -4.93
C CYS A 43 8.29 -0.26 -4.81
N ASP A 44 9.18 0.19 -3.91
CA ASP A 44 10.45 -0.48 -3.60
C ASP A 44 10.22 -1.92 -3.08
N LYS A 45 9.19 -2.09 -2.24
CA LYS A 45 8.70 -3.40 -1.76
C LYS A 45 7.93 -4.21 -2.82
N GLY A 46 7.91 -3.76 -4.07
CA GLY A 46 7.27 -4.44 -5.19
C GLY A 46 5.75 -4.21 -5.31
N ALA A 47 5.19 -3.23 -4.59
CA ALA A 47 3.80 -2.83 -4.77
C ALA A 47 3.58 -2.14 -6.13
N LYS A 48 2.33 -2.09 -6.56
CA LYS A 48 1.86 -1.38 -7.74
C LYS A 48 0.79 -0.37 -7.32
N ILE A 49 0.92 0.85 -7.82
CA ILE A 49 -0.08 1.90 -7.60
C ILE A 49 -1.02 1.96 -8.81
N LEU A 50 -2.31 1.92 -8.55
CA LEU A 50 -3.36 1.98 -9.56
C LEU A 50 -4.23 3.21 -9.27
N LYS A 51 -4.38 4.11 -10.25
CA LYS A 51 -5.30 5.24 -10.14
C LYS A 51 -6.69 4.81 -10.61
N LYS A 52 -7.69 4.91 -9.72
CA LYS A 52 -9.11 4.75 -10.04
C LYS A 52 -9.85 6.02 -9.59
N GLU A 53 -10.93 5.89 -8.81
CA GLU A 53 -11.53 7.00 -8.07
C GLU A 53 -10.57 7.49 -6.98
N HIS A 54 -10.06 6.55 -6.20
CA HIS A 54 -8.94 6.75 -5.29
C HIS A 54 -7.70 5.98 -5.77
N PHE A 55 -6.55 6.28 -5.16
CA PHE A 55 -5.32 5.52 -5.40
C PHE A 55 -5.40 4.17 -4.69
N VAL A 56 -5.09 3.09 -5.41
CA VAL A 56 -5.08 1.73 -4.87
C VAL A 56 -3.65 1.19 -4.90
N VAL A 57 -3.13 0.84 -3.73
CA VAL A 57 -1.84 0.18 -3.57
C VAL A 57 -2.04 -1.32 -3.54
N LYS A 58 -1.43 -1.99 -4.50
CA LYS A 58 -1.50 -3.43 -4.67
C LYS A 58 -0.14 -4.05 -4.37
N LEU A 59 -0.02 -4.73 -3.24
CA LEU A 59 1.14 -5.57 -2.98
C LEU A 59 1.11 -6.76 -3.94
N LYS A 60 2.22 -6.93 -4.67
CA LYS A 60 2.46 -8.22 -5.31
C LYS A 60 2.63 -9.25 -4.19
N PRO A 61 2.16 -10.49 -4.38
CA PRO A 61 2.65 -11.58 -3.57
C PRO A 61 4.14 -11.72 -3.89
N SER A 62 4.99 -11.08 -3.10
CA SER A 62 6.39 -11.49 -3.01
C SER A 62 6.37 -12.91 -2.47
N ALA A 63 7.00 -13.83 -3.21
CA ALA A 63 7.41 -15.10 -2.64
C ALA A 63 8.21 -14.77 -1.38
N SER A 64 7.79 -15.34 -0.26
CA SER A 64 8.45 -15.21 1.03
C SER A 64 9.96 -15.42 0.86
N VAL A 65 10.74 -14.35 0.90
CA VAL A 65 12.14 -14.46 1.32
C VAL A 65 12.11 -14.13 2.79
N SER A 66 12.04 -15.21 3.57
CA SER A 66 12.45 -15.23 4.96
C SER A 66 13.91 -14.76 4.99
N ASP A 67 14.18 -13.56 5.49
CA ASP A 67 15.52 -13.17 5.89
C ASP A 67 15.57 -13.23 7.42
N PRO A 68 16.04 -14.35 8.00
CA PRO A 68 16.50 -14.36 9.37
C PRO A 68 17.95 -13.84 9.40
N GLU A 69 18.19 -12.72 10.08
CA GLU A 69 19.49 -12.40 10.66
C GLU A 69 19.33 -12.21 12.17
#